data_AF-A0A7V5ZDT2-F1
#
_entry.id   AF-A0A7V5ZDT2-F1
#
_cell.length_a   1.000
_cell.length_b   1.000
_cell.length_c   1.000
_cell.angle_alpha   90.00
_cell.angle_beta   90.00
_cell.angle_gamma   90.00
#
_symmetry.space_group_name_H-M   'P 1'
#
loop_
_entity.id
_entity.type
_entity.pdbx_description
1 polymer ?
#
loop_
_entity_poly.entity_id
_entity_poly.type
_entity_poly.pdbx_seq_one_letter_code
_entity_poly.pdbx_strand_id
1 'polypeptide(L)'
;MGLPELFLQRLSRLVPPERVEECVRAFHEPPAVGARVNTLLAEREEVFRGLREAGFGLHFVPWYPDAFWLPPEQREALLASEWVQGGQVYVQNLSSMVPPLVLAPQPGEHVLDLCAAPGGKTLQLAACLQGEGEL
;
A
#
# COMPACT_ATOMS: atom_id res chain seq x y z
N MET A 1 14.80 17.04 14.41
CA MET A 1 13.76 18.08 14.57
C MET A 1 12.61 17.44 15.32
N GLY A 2 12.13 18.05 16.41
CA GLY A 2 11.03 17.49 17.19
C GLY A 2 9.68 17.75 16.52
N LEU A 3 8.70 16.88 16.80
CA LEU A 3 7.31 17.10 16.42
C LEU A 3 6.74 18.35 17.13
N PRO A 4 5.76 19.06 16.54
CA PRO A 4 5.18 20.25 17.16
C PRO A 4 4.53 19.96 18.51
N GLU A 5 4.71 20.85 19.49
CA GLU A 5 4.15 20.69 20.84
C GLU A 5 2.62 20.50 20.84
N LEU A 6 1.90 21.31 20.05
CA LEU A 6 0.44 21.17 19.90
C LEU A 6 0.04 19.79 19.36
N PHE A 7 0.86 19.19 18.49
CA PHE A 7 0.62 17.85 17.97
C PHE A 7 0.81 16.80 19.07
N LEU A 8 1.88 16.88 19.86
CA LEU A 8 2.15 15.96 20.97
C LEU A 8 1.05 16.01 22.04
N GLN A 9 0.58 17.21 22.39
CA GLN A 9 -0.53 17.39 23.32
C GLN A 9 -1.82 16.75 22.82
N ARG A 10 -2.11 16.85 21.51
CA ARG A 10 -3.28 16.21 20.91
C ARG A 10 -3.13 14.70 20.84
N LEU A 11 -1.96 14.21 20.42
CA LEU A 11 -1.67 12.78 20.33
C LEU A 11 -1.87 12.08 21.67
N SER A 12 -1.39 12.68 22.76
CA SER A 12 -1.52 12.16 24.13
C SER A 12 -2.97 12.07 24.63
N ARG A 13 -3.92 12.72 23.95
CA ARG A 13 -5.36 12.62 24.24
C ARG A 13 -6.08 11.59 23.37
N LEU A 14 -5.48 11.18 22.25
CA LEU A 14 -6.06 10.27 21.26
C LEU A 14 -5.56 8.83 21.42
N VAL A 15 -4.34 8.67 21.92
CA VAL A 15 -3.65 7.38 22.03
C VAL A 15 -3.56 7.00 23.51
N PRO A 16 -3.70 5.70 23.86
CA PRO A 16 -3.46 5.23 25.22
C PRO A 16 -2.09 5.70 25.76
N PRO A 17 -1.99 6.19 27.01
CA PRO A 17 -0.77 6.78 27.56
C PRO A 17 0.48 5.90 27.38
N GLU A 18 0.33 4.59 27.54
CA GLU A 18 1.39 3.59 27.41
C GLU A 18 1.94 3.42 25.98
N ARG A 19 1.22 3.93 24.97
CA ARG A 19 1.61 3.84 23.54
C ARG A 19 2.09 5.16 22.94
N VAL A 20 1.99 6.27 23.69
CA VAL A 20 2.34 7.60 23.15
C VAL A 20 3.79 7.65 22.68
N GLU A 21 4.72 7.12 23.47
CA GLU A 21 6.14 7.11 23.13
C GLU A 21 6.44 6.26 21.89
N GLU A 22 5.79 5.09 21.78
CA GLU A 22 5.87 4.22 20.59
C GLU A 22 5.40 4.99 19.33
N CYS A 23 4.25 5.66 19.40
CA CYS A 23 3.73 6.44 18.28
C CYS A 23 4.66 7.60 17.91
N VAL A 24 5.20 8.33 18.88
CA VAL A 24 6.16 9.43 18.62
C VAL A 24 7.43 8.90 17.96
N ARG A 25 7.93 7.74 18.39
CA ARG A 25 9.10 7.09 17.77
C ARG A 25 8.83 6.74 16.32
N ALA A 26 7.66 6.17 16.01
CA ALA A 26 7.30 5.76 14.65
C ALA A 26 7.31 6.91 13.62
N PHE A 27 7.07 8.17 14.03
CA PHE A 27 7.19 9.33 13.13
C PHE A 27 8.62 9.61 12.65
N HIS A 28 9.63 9.03 13.31
CA HIS A 28 11.04 9.21 12.99
C HIS A 28 11.66 7.99 12.31
N GLU A 29 10.96 6.86 12.28
CA GLU A 29 11.42 5.63 11.64
C GLU A 29 11.16 5.71 10.13
N PRO A 30 12.10 5.27 9.28
CA PRO A 30 11.85 5.17 7.84
C PRO A 30 10.68 4.20 7.57
N PRO A 31 9.69 4.59 6.77
CA PRO A 31 8.54 3.75 6.54
C PRO A 31 8.93 2.53 5.68
N ALA A 32 8.45 1.36 6.06
CA ALA A 32 8.48 0.19 5.19
C ALA A 32 7.77 0.50 3.85
N VAL A 33 8.24 -0.15 2.78
CA VAL A 33 7.71 0.08 1.43
C VAL A 33 6.56 -0.88 1.20
N GLY A 34 5.33 -0.42 1.33
CA GLY A 34 4.15 -1.19 0.93
C GLY A 34 4.00 -1.22 -0.60
N ALA A 35 3.64 -2.38 -1.14
CA ALA A 35 3.32 -2.54 -2.55
C ALA A 35 2.30 -3.67 -2.74
N ARG A 36 1.64 -3.66 -3.90
CA ARG A 36 0.72 -4.73 -4.30
C ARG A 36 0.90 -5.11 -5.75
N VAL A 37 0.55 -6.34 -6.09
CA VAL A 37 0.42 -6.80 -7.47
C VAL A 37 -0.81 -6.15 -8.10
N ASN A 38 -0.66 -5.71 -9.35
CA ASN A 38 -1.75 -5.31 -10.21
C ASN A 38 -2.30 -6.52 -10.96
N THR A 39 -3.35 -7.13 -10.42
CA THR A 39 -3.97 -8.35 -10.94
C THR A 39 -4.64 -8.16 -12.31
N LEU A 40 -4.79 -6.93 -12.80
CA LEU A 40 -5.23 -6.65 -14.17
C LEU A 40 -4.14 -6.94 -15.21
N LEU A 41 -2.86 -6.97 -14.80
CA LEU A 41 -1.72 -7.07 -15.71
C LEU A 41 -0.86 -8.32 -15.50
N ALA A 42 -0.89 -8.91 -14.30
CA ALA A 42 -0.03 -10.04 -13.97
C ALA A 42 -0.62 -10.94 -12.89
N GLU A 43 -0.24 -12.22 -12.94
CA GLU A 43 -0.55 -13.18 -11.89
C GLU A 43 0.36 -13.00 -10.68
N ARG A 44 -0.24 -13.00 -9.49
CA ARG A 44 0.45 -12.77 -8.21
C ARG A 44 1.66 -13.68 -8.03
N GLU A 45 1.48 -14.98 -8.24
CA GLU A 45 2.52 -15.98 -7.97
C GLU A 45 3.74 -15.79 -8.89
N GLU A 46 3.52 -15.35 -10.13
CA GLU A 46 4.60 -15.08 -11.08
C GLU A 46 5.41 -13.86 -10.67
N VAL A 47 4.73 -12.77 -10.27
CA VAL A 47 5.37 -11.55 -9.78
C VAL A 47 6.16 -11.84 -8.50
N PHE A 48 5.58 -12.55 -7.54
CA PHE A 48 6.26 -12.87 -6.30
C PHE A 48 7.47 -13.79 -6.50
N ARG A 49 7.38 -14.76 -7.40
CA ARG A 49 8.54 -15.59 -7.77
C ARG A 49 9.65 -14.73 -8.36
N GLY A 50 9.35 -13.89 -9.35
CA GLY A 50 10.35 -13.02 -9.99
C GLY A 50 11.02 -12.05 -9.02
N LEU A 51 10.23 -11.41 -8.14
CA LEU A 51 10.75 -10.53 -7.10
C LEU A 51 11.68 -11.27 -6.12
N ARG A 52 11.33 -12.49 -5.69
CA ARG A 52 12.21 -13.30 -4.80
C ARG A 52 13.51 -13.71 -5.51
N GLU A 53 13.42 -14.15 -6.75
CA GLU A 53 14.59 -14.53 -7.56
C GLU A 53 15.53 -13.32 -7.79
N ALA A 54 14.97 -12.11 -7.90
CA ALA A 54 15.71 -10.86 -7.97
C ALA A 54 16.25 -10.36 -6.61
N GLY A 55 16.00 -11.08 -5.51
CA GLY A 55 16.56 -10.78 -4.18
C GLY A 55 15.76 -9.79 -3.33
N PHE A 56 14.49 -9.51 -3.67
CA PHE A 56 13.63 -8.68 -2.83
C PHE A 56 13.15 -9.43 -1.58
N GLY A 57 13.28 -8.78 -0.41
CA GLY A 57 12.89 -9.33 0.89
C GLY A 57 11.39 -9.20 1.15
N LEU A 58 10.58 -9.97 0.41
CA LEU A 58 9.11 -9.87 0.48
C LEU A 58 8.56 -10.33 1.84
N HIS A 59 7.86 -9.41 2.52
CA HIS A 59 7.05 -9.72 3.69
C HIS A 59 5.56 -9.64 3.33
N PHE A 60 4.86 -10.77 3.38
CA PHE A 60 3.45 -10.85 2.96
C PHE A 60 2.48 -10.27 4.00
N VAL A 61 1.38 -9.72 3.48
CA VAL A 61 0.31 -9.12 4.28
C VAL A 61 -0.81 -10.15 4.49
N PRO A 62 -1.07 -10.63 5.72
CA PRO A 62 -2.00 -11.74 5.96
C PRO A 62 -3.44 -11.49 5.49
N TRP A 63 -3.86 -10.22 5.48
CA TRP A 63 -5.22 -9.81 5.14
C TRP A 63 -5.39 -9.35 3.69
N TYR A 64 -4.31 -9.31 2.89
CA TYR A 64 -4.40 -8.96 1.47
C TYR A 64 -3.37 -9.77 0.68
N PRO A 65 -3.79 -10.87 0.02
CA PRO A 65 -2.90 -11.80 -0.65
C PRO A 65 -1.98 -11.15 -1.69
N ASP A 66 -2.47 -10.12 -2.39
CA ASP A 66 -1.72 -9.46 -3.46
C ASP A 66 -0.74 -8.40 -2.93
N ALA A 67 -0.71 -8.14 -1.63
CA ALA A 67 0.12 -7.12 -1.01
C ALA A 67 1.31 -7.70 -0.23
N PHE A 68 2.38 -6.91 -0.22
CA PHE A 68 3.60 -7.17 0.50
C PHE A 68 4.23 -5.86 0.98
N TRP A 69 5.19 -5.97 1.89
CA TRP A 69 6.07 -4.86 2.21
C TRP A 69 7.54 -5.27 2.12
N LEU A 70 8.39 -4.28 1.90
CA LEU A 70 9.83 -4.41 1.81
C LEU A 70 10.51 -3.50 2.84
N PRO A 71 11.74 -3.86 3.28
CA PRO A 71 12.57 -2.96 4.03
C PRO A 71 12.83 -1.62 3.29
N PRO A 72 12.95 -0.48 3.99
CA PRO A 72 13.13 0.84 3.39
C PRO A 72 14.29 0.94 2.39
N GLU A 73 15.38 0.21 2.62
CA GLU A 73 16.57 0.18 1.79
C GLU A 73 16.34 -0.38 0.38
N GLN A 74 15.28 -1.18 0.18
CA GLN A 74 14.95 -1.76 -1.13
C GLN A 74 14.00 -0.87 -1.95
N ARG A 75 13.60 0.31 -1.43
CA ARG A 75 12.64 1.21 -2.10
C ARG A 75 13.07 1.62 -3.50
N GLU A 76 14.29 2.10 -3.64
CA GLU A 76 14.79 2.63 -4.92
C GLU A 76 14.91 1.52 -5.96
N ALA A 77 15.43 0.36 -5.55
CA ALA A 77 15.53 -0.82 -6.40
C ALA A 77 14.15 -1.29 -6.89
N LEU A 78 13.13 -1.31 -6.01
CA LEU A 78 11.78 -1.68 -6.39
C LEU A 78 11.19 -0.68 -7.39
N LEU A 79 11.32 0.62 -7.12
CA LEU A 79 10.78 1.66 -8.00
C LEU A 79 11.42 1.63 -9.40
N ALA A 80 12.71 1.31 -9.49
CA ALA A 80 13.43 1.16 -10.76
C ALA A 80 13.19 -0.18 -11.47
N SER A 81 12.55 -1.15 -10.79
CA SER A 81 12.34 -2.50 -11.34
C SER A 81 11.33 -2.54 -12.48
N GLU A 82 11.46 -3.56 -13.34
CA GLU A 82 10.55 -3.78 -14.45
C GLU A 82 9.10 -4.01 -14.00
N TRP A 83 8.87 -4.59 -12.82
CA TRP A 83 7.52 -4.80 -12.29
C TRP A 83 6.79 -3.50 -11.98
N VAL A 84 7.50 -2.49 -11.43
CA VAL A 84 6.91 -1.18 -11.18
C VAL A 84 6.81 -0.37 -12.46
N GLN A 85 7.86 -0.35 -13.29
CA GLN A 85 7.86 0.39 -14.55
C GLN A 85 6.84 -0.16 -15.56
N GLY A 86 6.61 -1.48 -15.55
CA GLY A 86 5.59 -2.17 -16.34
C GLY A 86 4.20 -2.18 -15.69
N GLY A 87 4.02 -1.57 -14.51
CA GLY A 87 2.74 -1.46 -13.83
C GLY A 87 2.19 -2.76 -13.20
N GLN A 88 2.95 -3.85 -13.24
CA GLN A 88 2.60 -5.13 -12.61
C GLN A 88 2.62 -5.05 -11.08
N VAL A 89 3.38 -4.10 -10.52
CA VAL A 89 3.42 -3.80 -9.09
C VAL A 89 3.15 -2.31 -8.89
N TYR A 90 2.28 -1.99 -7.95
CA TYR A 90 1.98 -0.62 -7.56
C TYR A 90 2.43 -0.36 -6.12
N VAL A 91 3.27 0.66 -5.91
CA VAL A 91 3.77 1.05 -4.59
C VAL A 91 2.74 1.92 -3.87
N GLN A 92 2.31 1.49 -2.69
CA GLN A 92 1.29 2.16 -1.89
C GLN A 92 1.40 1.76 -0.41
N ASN A 93 1.11 2.69 0.50
CA ASN A 93 0.96 2.37 1.92
C ASN A 93 -0.11 1.30 2.15
N LEU A 94 0.18 0.30 2.99
CA LEU A 94 -0.75 -0.78 3.31
C LEU A 94 -2.10 -0.27 3.83
N SER A 95 -2.09 0.77 4.68
CA SER A 95 -3.32 1.40 5.18
C SER A 95 -4.19 1.99 4.08
N SER A 96 -3.61 2.42 2.96
CA SER A 96 -4.36 2.92 1.80
C SER A 96 -4.97 1.81 0.95
N MET A 97 -4.58 0.55 1.16
CA MET A 97 -5.18 -0.60 0.48
C MET A 97 -6.49 -1.05 1.12
N VAL A 98 -6.70 -0.71 2.39
CA VAL A 98 -7.87 -1.14 3.16
C VAL A 98 -9.19 -0.57 2.60
N PRO A 99 -9.32 0.74 2.28
CA PRO A 99 -10.62 1.27 1.86
C PRO A 99 -11.20 0.61 0.61
N PRO A 100 -10.45 0.38 -0.49
CA PRO A 100 -10.98 -0.36 -1.64
C PRO A 100 -11.41 -1.79 -1.30
N LEU A 101 -10.65 -2.49 -0.44
CA LEU A 101 -11.00 -3.85 -0.01
C LEU A 101 -12.27 -3.89 0.84
N VAL A 102 -12.50 -2.87 1.66
CA VAL A 102 -13.72 -2.76 2.48
C VAL A 102 -14.92 -2.34 1.63
N LEU A 103 -14.72 -1.46 0.66
CA LEU A 103 -15.77 -1.07 -0.29
C LEU A 103 -16.19 -2.26 -1.17
N ALA A 104 -15.22 -3.10 -1.55
CA ALA A 104 -15.43 -4.36 -2.27
C ALA A 104 -16.37 -4.25 -3.49
N PRO A 105 -16.10 -3.33 -4.45
CA PRO A 105 -16.95 -3.19 -5.62
C PRO A 105 -16.94 -4.47 -6.45
N GLN A 106 -18.08 -4.80 -7.04
CA GLN A 106 -18.28 -5.99 -7.85
C GLN A 106 -18.21 -5.66 -9.36
N PRO A 107 -17.73 -6.59 -10.20
CA PRO A 107 -17.75 -6.43 -11.66
C PRO A 107 -19.12 -5.96 -12.18
N GLY A 108 -19.10 -4.94 -13.03
CA GLY A 108 -20.28 -4.30 -13.62
C GLY A 108 -20.86 -3.12 -12.84
N GLU A 109 -20.36 -2.83 -11.63
CA GLU A 109 -20.78 -1.67 -10.85
C GLU A 109 -20.18 -0.35 -11.36
N HIS A 110 -20.84 0.76 -11.01
CA HIS A 110 -20.33 2.12 -11.24
C HIS A 110 -19.80 2.66 -9.91
N VAL A 111 -18.52 3.03 -9.87
CA VAL A 111 -17.82 3.49 -8.66
C VAL A 111 -17.32 4.91 -8.88
N LEU A 112 -17.46 5.79 -7.89
CA LEU A 112 -16.95 7.16 -7.96
C LEU A 112 -15.84 7.39 -6.93
N ASP A 113 -14.60 7.58 -7.39
CA ASP A 113 -13.47 7.96 -6.53
C ASP A 113 -13.31 9.49 -6.45
N LEU A 114 -13.91 10.07 -5.41
CA LEU A 114 -13.86 11.52 -5.16
C LEU A 114 -12.46 12.05 -4.80
N CYS A 115 -11.49 11.18 -4.51
CA CYS A 115 -10.13 11.54 -4.10
C CYS A 115 -9.09 10.71 -4.85
N ALA A 116 -9.20 10.71 -6.17
CA ALA A 116 -8.44 9.82 -7.03
C ALA A 116 -6.92 10.06 -7.00
N ALA A 117 -6.42 11.30 -6.91
CA ALA A 117 -4.99 11.57 -7.00
C ALA A 117 -4.19 10.95 -5.83
N PRO A 118 -3.05 10.27 -6.07
CA PRO A 118 -2.34 10.08 -7.35
C PRO A 118 -2.80 8.86 -8.20
N GLY A 119 -3.83 8.12 -7.79
CA GLY A 119 -4.50 7.07 -8.57
C GLY A 119 -4.45 5.68 -7.93
N GLY A 120 -3.70 5.51 -6.84
CA GLY A 120 -3.44 4.18 -6.29
C GLY A 120 -4.66 3.45 -5.74
N LYS A 121 -5.65 4.16 -5.19
CA LYS A 121 -6.92 3.55 -4.75
C LYS A 121 -7.84 3.28 -5.93
N THR A 122 -7.93 4.23 -6.87
CA THR A 122 -8.66 4.10 -8.14
C THR A 122 -8.21 2.86 -8.92
N LEU A 123 -6.90 2.64 -9.05
CA LEU A 123 -6.34 1.44 -9.68
C LEU A 123 -6.75 0.15 -8.94
N GLN A 124 -6.87 0.21 -7.61
CA GLN A 124 -7.28 -0.96 -6.83
C GLN A 124 -8.74 -1.28 -7.04
N LEU A 125 -9.58 -0.25 -7.08
CA LEU A 125 -11.01 -0.37 -7.40
C LEU A 125 -11.18 -0.97 -8.80
N ALA A 126 -10.39 -0.52 -9.78
CA ALA A 126 -10.41 -1.07 -11.14
C ALA A 126 -10.04 -2.56 -11.16
N ALA A 127 -9.07 -2.97 -10.35
CA ALA A 127 -8.70 -4.37 -10.21
C ALA A 127 -9.81 -5.22 -9.57
N CYS A 128 -10.55 -4.67 -8.59
CA CYS A 128 -11.74 -5.33 -8.02
C CYS A 128 -12.87 -5.49 -9.03
N LEU A 129 -13.06 -4.51 -9.92
CA LEU A 129 -14.05 -4.55 -11.00
C LEU A 129 -13.68 -5.52 -12.14
N GLN A 130 -12.46 -6.05 -12.17
CA GLN A 130 -11.98 -7.01 -13.18
C GLN A 130 -12.14 -6.53 -14.64
N GLY A 131 -12.11 -5.21 -14.86
CA GLY A 131 -12.31 -4.62 -16.19
C GLY A 131 -13.77 -4.52 -16.64
N GLU A 132 -14.74 -4.83 -15.77
CA GLU A 132 -16.17 -4.70 -16.03
C GLU A 132 -16.78 -3.63 -15.11
N GLY A 133 -17.41 -2.59 -15.68
CA GLY A 133 -18.02 -1.49 -14.92
C GLY A 133 -17.47 -0.12 -15.33
N GLU A 134 -17.69 0.88 -14.48
CA GLU A 134 -17.27 2.28 -14.71
C GLU A 134 -16.67 2.87 -13.42
N LEU A 135 -15.62 3.70 -13.55
CA LEU A 135 -14.83 4.28 -12.46
C LEU A 135 -14.56 5.77 -12.66
#